data_AF-A0A2K3QLG2-F1
#
_entry.id   AF-A0A2K3QLG2-F1
#
_cell.length_a   1.000
_cell.length_b   1.000
_cell.length_c   1.000
_cell.angle_alpha   90.00
_cell.angle_beta   90.00
_cell.angle_gamma   90.00
#
_symmetry.space_group_name_H-M   'P 1'
#
loop_
_entity.id
_entity.type
_entity.pdbx_description
1 polymer ?
#
loop_
_entity_poly.entity_id
_entity_poly.type
_entity_poly.pdbx_seq_one_letter_code
_entity_poly.pdbx_strand_id
1 'polypeptide(L)'
;MAWVSSLSIARRWLAILLLALWPTMTVADLSAADYYVRDLPGLPNDSHPIKMHAGHIEVTPEHHGNLFFWHFQNKHIANRQRTVIWVNGGPGCSSEDGALMEVGPYRVKDKDTLALNNGSWNEFANLLFVDNPVGTGYSYVDTDSYIHELDTMADQFVQFLDKFFALFPEYDRDDIYIAGESYAGQHIPYIARKILDRNKAKPGNKWSLKGLLIGNGWISPIDQYDAYLKFALQKGLVKKDSDEAKQLQSLDQNCQKMLLANPGHVGYKECEDVLSTMLKLTSTDSGIDSCYNMYDVRLKDSYPSCGMNWPPDLKAMTSYLRRSEVTRALHVNGQRNTGWQECNGAVGAAFKAKTSKPARDLLPDLIKEVAVLLFSGAEDLICNHIGTEQMISNMEWNGGKGFEVTPGNWAPRRNWTFEGNVAGFWQEARNLTYVLFHGASHMVPVNFPRRSRDMLDRFMGVDISSIGGEPTDSRIDGEKGLETTVGGAANQTQQEAQKKIDKAKWAAYQRSGEVVLAIVIVAAGAWGFFIWRQRRKGAAYRALSGEDNTSRGSSRLPPFRRREGEGDLEAAAFDETRLDSLHVESPEAPDGNHYSVGDDSDEEEAEKGNGKKGDGSSAGRNGSSAGRNLITKP
;
A
#
# COMPACT_ATOMS: atom_id res chain seq x y z
N MET A 1 21.47 -69.78 11.78
CA MET A 1 20.51 -68.93 12.51
C MET A 1 19.83 -68.04 11.46
N ALA A 2 18.63 -68.30 10.93
CA ALA A 2 17.51 -69.16 11.37
C ALA A 2 16.69 -68.63 12.57
N TRP A 3 16.26 -67.36 12.52
CA TRP A 3 15.38 -66.73 13.53
C TRP A 3 14.43 -65.65 12.94
N VAL A 4 13.91 -65.81 11.70
CA VAL A 4 12.92 -64.86 11.11
C VAL A 4 11.76 -65.60 10.42
N SER A 5 11.12 -66.54 11.12
CA SER A 5 10.07 -67.41 10.54
C SER A 5 8.87 -67.69 11.45
N SER A 6 8.60 -66.83 12.44
CA SER A 6 7.43 -66.94 13.34
C SER A 6 6.79 -65.58 13.66
N LEU A 7 6.26 -64.89 12.64
CA LEU A 7 5.36 -63.75 12.80
C LEU A 7 4.07 -64.04 12.02
N SER A 8 2.93 -64.03 12.71
CA SER A 8 1.65 -64.40 12.14
C SER A 8 1.24 -63.49 10.98
N ILE A 9 0.46 -64.04 10.05
CA ILE A 9 -0.08 -63.30 8.89
C ILE A 9 -0.78 -62.01 9.35
N ALA A 10 -1.55 -62.07 10.45
CA ALA A 10 -2.17 -60.91 11.08
C ALA A 10 -1.19 -59.80 11.48
N ARG A 11 0.01 -60.12 12.01
CA ARG A 11 1.03 -59.10 12.32
C ARG A 11 1.67 -58.47 11.08
N ARG A 12 1.77 -59.20 9.96
CA ARG A 12 2.22 -58.63 8.68
C ARG A 12 1.18 -57.66 8.12
N TRP A 13 -0.10 -58.01 8.15
CA TRP A 13 -1.18 -57.09 7.78
C TRP A 13 -1.27 -55.89 8.71
N LEU A 14 -1.08 -56.05 10.03
CA LEU A 14 -1.02 -54.93 10.97
C LEU A 14 0.13 -53.95 10.65
N ALA A 15 1.32 -54.47 10.32
CA ALA A 15 2.45 -53.62 9.94
C ALA A 15 2.21 -52.86 8.63
N ILE A 16 1.59 -53.50 7.63
CA ILE A 16 1.21 -52.85 6.36
C ILE A 16 0.11 -51.81 6.59
N LEU A 17 -0.90 -52.10 7.42
CA LEU A 17 -1.93 -51.14 7.83
C LEU A 17 -1.34 -49.96 8.60
N LEU A 18 -0.39 -50.18 9.51
CA LEU A 18 0.27 -49.10 10.25
C LEU A 18 1.14 -48.21 9.35
N LEU A 19 1.79 -48.78 8.32
CA LEU A 19 2.51 -48.01 7.31
C LEU A 19 1.56 -47.26 6.35
N ALA A 20 0.37 -47.80 6.07
CA ALA A 20 -0.68 -47.12 5.31
C ALA A 20 -1.52 -46.12 6.13
N LEU A 21 -1.38 -46.15 7.47
CA LEU A 21 -2.02 -45.24 8.42
C LEU A 21 -1.06 -44.18 8.98
N TRP A 22 0.20 -44.15 8.53
CA TRP A 22 0.98 -42.93 8.60
C TRP A 22 0.37 -41.95 7.58
N PRO A 23 -0.22 -40.82 8.01
CA PRO A 23 -0.50 -39.75 7.07
C PRO A 23 0.86 -39.31 6.54
N THR A 24 1.05 -39.43 5.23
CA THR A 24 2.04 -38.60 4.55
C THR A 24 1.63 -37.16 4.86
N MET A 25 2.38 -36.49 5.73
CA MET A 25 2.23 -35.05 5.96
C MET A 25 2.77 -34.32 4.74
N THR A 26 2.02 -34.45 3.63
CA THR A 26 2.00 -33.45 2.58
C THR A 26 1.58 -32.15 3.25
N VAL A 27 2.56 -31.33 3.57
CA VAL A 27 2.33 -29.89 3.74
C VAL A 27 1.57 -29.48 2.49
N ALA A 28 0.35 -28.99 2.64
CA ALA A 28 -0.41 -28.53 1.50
C ALA A 28 0.36 -27.34 0.91
N ASP A 29 0.65 -27.39 -0.40
CA ASP A 29 1.24 -26.26 -1.08
C ASP A 29 0.37 -25.02 -0.86
N LEU A 30 0.99 -23.91 -0.45
CA LEU A 30 0.26 -22.67 -0.16
C LEU A 30 -0.51 -22.20 -1.39
N SER A 31 -1.70 -21.67 -1.17
CA SER A 31 -2.58 -21.17 -2.22
C SER A 31 -2.75 -19.66 -2.14
N ALA A 32 -3.22 -19.03 -3.22
CA ALA A 32 -3.61 -17.62 -3.24
C ALA A 32 -4.58 -17.22 -2.10
N ALA A 33 -5.37 -18.17 -1.58
CA ALA A 33 -6.32 -17.93 -0.48
C ALA A 33 -5.64 -17.83 0.89
N ASP A 34 -4.47 -18.45 1.08
CA ASP A 34 -3.72 -18.40 2.34
C ASP A 34 -3.04 -17.03 2.52
N TYR A 35 -2.64 -16.40 1.42
CA TYR A 35 -2.09 -15.04 1.37
C TYR A 35 -3.17 -13.93 1.45
N TYR A 36 -4.47 -14.26 1.47
CA TYR A 36 -5.54 -13.25 1.37
C TYR A 36 -5.65 -12.38 2.63
N VAL A 37 -5.52 -11.06 2.47
CA VAL A 37 -5.66 -10.07 3.55
C VAL A 37 -7.15 -9.80 3.76
N ARG A 38 -7.70 -10.33 4.86
CA ARG A 38 -9.15 -10.25 5.15
C ARG A 38 -9.57 -8.88 5.66
N ASP A 39 -8.91 -8.42 6.72
CA ASP A 39 -9.27 -7.24 7.50
C ASP A 39 -7.98 -6.49 7.85
N LEU A 40 -7.66 -5.43 7.10
CA LEU A 40 -6.51 -4.58 7.39
C LEU A 40 -6.89 -3.52 8.45
N PRO A 41 -6.23 -3.45 9.61
CA PRO A 41 -6.62 -2.53 10.68
C PRO A 41 -6.56 -1.06 10.27
N GLY A 42 -7.57 -0.27 10.63
CA GLY A 42 -7.58 1.17 10.40
C GLY A 42 -7.99 1.61 8.98
N LEU A 43 -8.47 0.70 8.13
CA LEU A 43 -9.10 1.06 6.85
C LEU A 43 -10.29 2.02 7.05
N PRO A 44 -10.54 2.95 6.11
CA PRO A 44 -11.69 3.86 6.17
C PRO A 44 -13.01 3.14 5.87
N ASN A 45 -13.97 3.25 6.80
CA ASN A 45 -15.26 2.55 6.83
C ASN A 45 -16.18 2.78 5.62
N ASP A 46 -15.97 3.89 4.90
CA ASP A 46 -16.73 4.34 3.73
C ASP A 46 -16.09 3.91 2.39
N SER A 47 -14.93 3.25 2.43
CA SER A 47 -14.26 2.74 1.23
C SER A 47 -14.79 1.38 0.78
N HIS A 48 -14.88 1.16 -0.54
CA HIS A 48 -15.03 -0.18 -1.08
C HIS A 48 -13.76 -1.00 -0.80
N PRO A 49 -13.87 -2.23 -0.27
CA PRO A 49 -12.70 -3.04 0.09
C PRO A 49 -11.92 -3.45 -1.17
N ILE A 50 -10.64 -3.10 -1.20
CA ILE A 50 -9.72 -3.49 -2.28
C ILE A 50 -9.23 -4.91 -2.00
N LYS A 51 -9.30 -5.81 -3.00
CA LYS A 51 -8.80 -7.18 -2.85
C LYS A 51 -7.28 -7.15 -2.68
N MET A 52 -6.79 -7.69 -1.57
CA MET A 52 -5.38 -7.67 -1.19
C MET A 52 -4.86 -9.09 -0.89
N HIS A 53 -3.61 -9.34 -1.24
CA HIS A 53 -2.87 -10.51 -0.77
C HIS A 53 -1.48 -10.07 -0.30
N ALA A 54 -0.96 -10.64 0.78
CA ALA A 54 0.35 -10.29 1.30
C ALA A 54 0.99 -11.48 2.02
N GLY A 55 2.32 -11.49 2.14
CA GLY A 55 3.06 -12.52 2.88
C GLY A 55 4.41 -12.85 2.25
N HIS A 56 4.97 -13.99 2.64
CA HIS A 56 6.33 -14.40 2.26
C HIS A 56 6.36 -15.46 1.15
N ILE A 57 7.32 -15.30 0.22
CA ILE A 57 7.69 -16.29 -0.79
C ILE A 57 9.19 -16.56 -0.66
N GLU A 58 9.55 -17.82 -0.39
CA GLU A 58 10.93 -18.25 -0.25
C GLU A 58 11.69 -18.21 -1.58
N VAL A 59 12.89 -17.65 -1.60
CA VAL A 59 13.81 -17.61 -2.74
C VAL A 59 15.06 -18.46 -2.52
N THR A 60 15.68 -18.43 -1.34
CA THR A 60 16.88 -19.25 -1.04
C THR A 60 16.66 -20.14 0.18
N PRO A 61 16.12 -21.37 0.00
CA PRO A 61 15.86 -22.32 1.08
C PRO A 61 17.12 -22.64 1.90
N GLU A 62 18.30 -22.57 1.29
CA GLU A 62 19.61 -22.86 1.89
C GLU A 62 19.94 -21.91 3.06
N HIS A 63 19.35 -20.72 3.06
CA HIS A 63 19.58 -19.63 4.01
C HIS A 63 18.24 -19.06 4.55
N HIS A 64 17.14 -19.81 4.40
CA HIS A 64 15.77 -19.43 4.73
C HIS A 64 15.33 -18.06 4.16
N GLY A 65 15.90 -17.66 3.02
CA GLY A 65 15.70 -16.35 2.41
C GLY A 65 14.34 -16.22 1.77
N ASN A 66 13.54 -15.26 2.23
CA ASN A 66 12.15 -15.02 1.84
C ASN A 66 11.96 -13.55 1.46
N LEU A 67 11.36 -13.31 0.29
CA LEU A 67 10.87 -11.99 -0.09
C LEU A 67 9.41 -11.84 0.39
N PHE A 68 9.12 -10.71 1.04
CA PHE A 68 7.77 -10.28 1.35
C PHE A 68 7.17 -9.54 0.15
N PHE A 69 5.86 -9.71 -0.05
CA PHE A 69 5.10 -8.94 -1.03
C PHE A 69 3.78 -8.45 -0.45
N TRP A 70 3.28 -7.35 -1.01
CA TRP A 70 1.90 -6.90 -0.82
C TRP A 70 1.30 -6.55 -2.18
N HIS A 71 0.28 -7.31 -2.57
CA HIS A 71 -0.48 -7.17 -3.80
C HIS A 71 -1.82 -6.45 -3.55
N PHE A 72 -2.14 -5.44 -4.37
CA PHE A 72 -3.43 -4.77 -4.41
C PHE A 72 -4.05 -4.91 -5.81
N GLN A 73 -5.27 -5.44 -5.90
CA GLN A 73 -5.96 -5.56 -7.19
C GLN A 73 -6.36 -4.19 -7.78
N ASN A 74 -6.46 -4.11 -9.11
CA ASN A 74 -7.06 -2.97 -9.80
C ASN A 74 -8.53 -2.72 -9.41
N LYS A 75 -8.94 -1.45 -9.39
CA LYS A 75 -10.36 -1.07 -9.25
C LYS A 75 -11.12 -1.29 -10.57
N HIS A 76 -10.46 -0.98 -11.67
CA HIS A 76 -11.01 -0.87 -13.01
C HIS A 76 -10.13 -1.60 -14.02
N ILE A 77 -10.76 -2.19 -15.04
CA ILE A 77 -10.10 -2.69 -16.24
C ILE A 77 -10.50 -1.74 -17.36
N ALA A 78 -9.53 -1.07 -17.96
CA ALA A 78 -9.73 -0.28 -19.18
C ALA A 78 -9.59 -1.19 -20.41
N ASN A 79 -8.88 -0.73 -21.44
CA ASN A 79 -8.59 -1.52 -22.63
C ASN A 79 -7.80 -2.83 -22.42
N ARG A 80 -7.10 -3.02 -21.28
CA ARG A 80 -6.31 -4.24 -20.94
C ARG A 80 -6.13 -4.43 -19.43
N GLN A 81 -5.89 -5.68 -19.03
CA GLN A 81 -5.29 -6.05 -17.74
C GLN A 81 -3.80 -5.72 -17.70
N ARG A 82 -3.32 -5.27 -16.53
CA ARG A 82 -1.96 -4.76 -16.31
C ARG A 82 -1.53 -5.03 -14.87
N THR A 83 -0.26 -5.33 -14.67
CA THR A 83 0.37 -5.41 -13.33
C THR A 83 1.59 -4.51 -13.30
N VAL A 84 1.65 -3.57 -12.35
CA VAL A 84 2.82 -2.75 -12.03
C VAL A 84 3.49 -3.35 -10.79
N ILE A 85 4.70 -3.86 -10.97
CA ILE A 85 5.55 -4.33 -9.87
C ILE A 85 6.34 -3.12 -9.36
N TRP A 86 6.27 -2.80 -8.07
CA TRP A 86 6.95 -1.65 -7.48
C TRP A 86 8.08 -2.07 -6.52
N VAL A 87 9.23 -1.40 -6.64
CA VAL A 87 10.43 -1.65 -5.82
C VAL A 87 11.05 -0.31 -5.39
N ASN A 88 11.13 -0.02 -4.08
CA ASN A 88 11.89 1.14 -3.56
C ASN A 88 13.41 0.86 -3.55
N GLY A 89 14.21 1.87 -3.18
CA GLY A 89 15.67 1.86 -3.32
C GLY A 89 16.46 1.52 -2.05
N GLY A 90 17.30 2.48 -1.63
CA GLY A 90 18.29 2.30 -0.56
C GLY A 90 19.73 2.16 -1.09
N PRO A 91 20.28 0.94 -1.27
CA PRO A 91 19.60 -0.36 -1.26
C PRO A 91 19.19 -0.84 0.14
N GLY A 92 18.07 -1.55 0.20
CA GLY A 92 17.54 -2.12 1.44
C GLY A 92 16.43 -1.29 2.09
N CYS A 93 15.76 -0.40 1.33
CA CYS A 93 14.55 0.31 1.78
C CYS A 93 13.27 -0.40 1.32
N SER A 94 12.26 -0.39 2.18
CA SER A 94 11.03 -1.19 2.03
C SER A 94 10.13 -0.67 0.91
N SER A 95 9.57 -1.59 0.13
CA SER A 95 8.61 -1.24 -0.93
C SER A 95 7.23 -0.84 -0.38
N GLU A 96 7.05 -0.93 0.94
CA GLU A 96 5.87 -0.43 1.63
C GLU A 96 5.82 1.11 1.68
N ASP A 97 6.94 1.79 1.48
CA ASP A 97 6.97 3.25 1.27
C ASP A 97 6.18 3.58 -0.01
N GLY A 98 6.44 2.80 -1.07
CA GLY A 98 5.62 2.69 -2.28
C GLY A 98 4.14 2.47 -2.01
N ALA A 99 3.80 1.55 -1.10
CA ALA A 99 2.42 1.15 -0.82
C ALA A 99 1.62 2.16 0.01
N LEU A 100 2.27 2.83 0.97
CA LEU A 100 1.60 3.61 2.02
C LEU A 100 2.00 5.09 2.09
N MET A 101 3.00 5.53 1.32
CA MET A 101 3.37 6.95 1.18
C MET A 101 3.34 7.45 -0.27
N GLU A 102 3.43 6.57 -1.28
CA GLU A 102 3.62 6.98 -2.68
C GLU A 102 2.48 6.61 -3.66
N VAL A 103 2.40 5.36 -4.13
CA VAL A 103 1.58 4.98 -5.29
C VAL A 103 0.44 4.01 -4.96
N GLY A 104 0.55 3.30 -3.83
CA GLY A 104 -0.48 2.38 -3.35
C GLY A 104 -1.81 3.06 -2.99
N PRO A 105 -2.88 2.28 -2.76
CA PRO A 105 -4.25 2.79 -2.62
C PRO A 105 -4.53 3.57 -1.34
N TYR A 106 -3.66 3.46 -0.35
CA TYR A 106 -3.84 4.05 0.97
C TYR A 106 -2.71 5.01 1.33
N ARG A 107 -2.93 5.76 2.40
CA ARG A 107 -1.96 6.58 3.12
C ARG A 107 -2.09 6.34 4.60
N VAL A 108 -0.97 6.29 5.31
CA VAL A 108 -1.00 6.36 6.78
C VAL A 108 -1.34 7.79 7.18
N LYS A 109 -2.44 7.96 7.93
CA LYS A 109 -2.90 9.27 8.42
C LYS A 109 -2.37 9.54 9.83
N ASP A 110 -2.30 8.49 10.64
CA ASP A 110 -1.74 8.46 11.97
C ASP A 110 -1.34 7.01 12.29
N LYS A 111 -0.78 6.74 13.48
CA LYS A 111 -0.31 5.40 13.86
C LYS A 111 -1.41 4.30 13.85
N ASP A 112 -2.68 4.68 13.85
CA ASP A 112 -3.83 3.78 13.98
C ASP A 112 -4.68 3.67 12.70
N THR A 113 -4.74 4.73 11.87
CA THR A 113 -5.69 4.86 10.75
C THR A 113 -5.08 5.13 9.37
N LEU A 114 -5.76 4.65 8.34
CA LEU A 114 -5.45 4.85 6.93
C LEU A 114 -6.48 5.77 6.24
N ALA A 115 -6.04 6.50 5.21
CA ALA A 115 -6.88 7.27 4.29
C ALA A 115 -6.70 6.77 2.85
N LEU A 116 -7.64 7.09 1.94
CA LEU A 116 -7.53 6.75 0.51
C LEU A 116 -6.57 7.70 -0.22
N ASN A 117 -5.72 7.15 -1.08
CA ASN A 117 -4.87 7.92 -2.00
C ASN A 117 -5.66 8.33 -3.26
N ASN A 118 -5.88 9.65 -3.44
CA ASN A 118 -6.62 10.23 -4.57
C ASN A 118 -5.87 10.24 -5.92
N GLY A 119 -4.63 9.74 -5.94
CA GLY A 119 -3.83 9.49 -7.14
C GLY A 119 -3.19 8.11 -7.13
N SER A 120 -3.83 7.10 -6.51
CA SER A 120 -3.26 5.76 -6.54
C SER A 120 -3.23 5.17 -7.95
N TRP A 121 -2.11 4.50 -8.24
CA TRP A 121 -1.84 3.77 -9.46
C TRP A 121 -2.69 2.50 -9.59
N ASN A 122 -3.36 2.05 -8.52
CA ASN A 122 -4.20 0.83 -8.52
C ASN A 122 -5.55 1.00 -9.25
N GLU A 123 -5.76 2.09 -9.99
CA GLU A 123 -7.02 2.26 -10.72
C GLU A 123 -7.12 1.28 -11.88
N PHE A 124 -6.12 1.27 -12.77
CA PHE A 124 -6.15 0.55 -14.05
C PHE A 124 -5.08 -0.56 -14.16
N ALA A 125 -4.28 -0.76 -13.11
CA ALA A 125 -3.31 -1.83 -12.99
C ALA A 125 -3.34 -2.43 -11.57
N ASN A 126 -3.05 -3.73 -11.46
CA ASN A 126 -2.73 -4.35 -10.19
C ASN A 126 -1.38 -3.80 -9.71
N LEU A 127 -1.20 -3.59 -8.40
CA LEU A 127 0.08 -3.18 -7.82
C LEU A 127 0.67 -4.34 -7.02
N LEU A 128 1.94 -4.67 -7.29
CA LEU A 128 2.71 -5.67 -6.54
C LEU A 128 3.94 -5.02 -5.93
N PHE A 129 3.87 -4.68 -4.65
CA PHE A 129 5.02 -4.20 -3.87
C PHE A 129 5.85 -5.40 -3.43
N VAL A 130 7.18 -5.33 -3.55
CA VAL A 130 8.10 -6.42 -3.17
C VAL A 130 9.27 -5.86 -2.38
N ASP A 131 9.41 -6.25 -1.12
CA ASP A 131 10.54 -5.85 -0.27
C ASP A 131 11.83 -6.52 -0.76
N ASN A 132 12.71 -5.77 -1.42
CA ASN A 132 13.87 -6.32 -2.12
C ASN A 132 15.15 -5.50 -1.82
N PRO A 133 16.30 -6.14 -1.57
CA PRO A 133 16.55 -7.59 -1.56
C PRO A 133 16.15 -8.28 -0.25
N VAL A 134 16.46 -9.58 -0.10
CA VAL A 134 16.26 -10.31 1.16
C VAL A 134 16.88 -9.56 2.37
N GLY A 135 16.13 -9.48 3.48
CA GLY A 135 16.48 -8.70 4.66
C GLY A 135 15.89 -7.27 4.71
N THR A 136 15.21 -6.82 3.65
CA THR A 136 14.58 -5.48 3.55
C THR A 136 13.17 -5.48 4.12
N GLY A 137 12.76 -4.45 4.87
CA GLY A 137 11.38 -4.32 5.37
C GLY A 137 10.90 -5.52 6.19
N TYR A 138 9.99 -6.33 5.61
CA TYR A 138 9.54 -7.62 6.14
C TYR A 138 10.24 -8.84 5.53
N SER A 139 10.96 -8.70 4.42
CA SER A 139 11.79 -9.77 3.84
C SER A 139 12.91 -10.17 4.79
N TYR A 140 13.22 -11.46 4.87
CA TYR A 140 14.23 -11.98 5.79
C TYR A 140 15.12 -13.03 5.14
N VAL A 141 16.28 -13.26 5.76
CA VAL A 141 17.27 -14.30 5.45
C VAL A 141 18.09 -14.52 6.73
N ASP A 142 18.83 -15.62 6.84
CA ASP A 142 19.77 -15.80 7.95
C ASP A 142 20.88 -14.72 7.92
N THR A 143 21.34 -14.28 9.09
CA THR A 143 21.99 -12.97 9.30
C THR A 143 23.39 -12.82 8.70
N ASP A 144 24.00 -13.90 8.25
CA ASP A 144 25.29 -13.95 7.55
C ASP A 144 25.13 -13.98 6.01
N SER A 145 23.90 -14.05 5.53
CA SER A 145 23.55 -14.45 4.16
C SER A 145 22.86 -13.33 3.35
N TYR A 146 23.09 -12.07 3.74
CA TYR A 146 22.72 -10.90 2.93
C TYR A 146 23.48 -10.87 1.60
N ILE A 147 22.80 -10.56 0.50
CA ILE A 147 23.41 -10.56 -0.84
C ILE A 147 24.22 -9.29 -1.14
N HIS A 148 25.19 -9.40 -2.07
CA HIS A 148 26.19 -8.35 -2.32
C HIS A 148 26.13 -7.70 -3.72
N GLU A 149 25.50 -8.36 -4.71
CA GLU A 149 25.58 -8.00 -6.14
C GLU A 149 24.19 -7.97 -6.83
N LEU A 150 24.07 -7.16 -7.89
CA LEU A 150 22.81 -6.93 -8.62
C LEU A 150 22.36 -8.13 -9.46
N ASP A 151 23.29 -8.95 -9.96
CA ASP A 151 22.94 -10.17 -10.69
C ASP A 151 22.22 -11.19 -9.80
N THR A 152 22.76 -11.46 -8.60
CA THR A 152 22.17 -12.38 -7.61
C THR A 152 20.82 -11.87 -7.10
N MET A 153 20.68 -10.55 -6.91
CA MET A 153 19.41 -9.90 -6.56
C MET A 153 18.35 -10.17 -7.64
N ALA A 154 18.70 -9.95 -8.91
CA ALA A 154 17.75 -10.13 -10.00
C ALA A 154 17.43 -11.61 -10.28
N ASP A 155 18.35 -12.54 -10.01
CA ASP A 155 18.06 -13.98 -10.02
C ASP A 155 17.03 -14.36 -8.94
N GLN A 156 17.21 -13.91 -7.69
CA GLN A 156 16.24 -14.10 -6.62
C GLN A 156 14.88 -13.47 -6.95
N PHE A 157 14.87 -12.26 -7.54
CA PHE A 157 13.64 -11.58 -7.93
C PHE A 157 12.87 -12.32 -9.05
N VAL A 158 13.57 -12.85 -10.06
CA VAL A 158 12.92 -13.67 -11.11
C VAL A 158 12.45 -15.02 -10.58
N GLN A 159 13.15 -15.61 -9.62
CA GLN A 159 12.70 -16.81 -8.92
C GLN A 159 11.45 -16.56 -8.06
N PHE A 160 11.39 -15.41 -7.38
CA PHE A 160 10.19 -14.91 -6.71
C PHE A 160 9.03 -14.77 -7.70
N LEU A 161 9.23 -14.18 -8.87
CA LEU A 161 8.18 -14.05 -9.89
C LEU A 161 7.73 -15.41 -10.45
N ASP A 162 8.64 -16.36 -10.68
CA ASP A 162 8.27 -17.73 -11.11
C ASP A 162 7.42 -18.46 -10.04
N LYS A 163 7.59 -18.15 -8.74
CA LYS A 163 6.72 -18.65 -7.66
C LYS A 163 5.42 -17.84 -7.52
N PHE A 164 5.47 -16.51 -7.60
CA PHE A 164 4.31 -15.63 -7.50
C PHE A 164 3.29 -15.92 -8.60
N PHE A 165 3.71 -16.04 -9.86
CA PHE A 165 2.81 -16.38 -10.97
C PHE A 165 2.36 -17.85 -10.97
N ALA A 166 2.97 -18.73 -10.16
CA ALA A 166 2.44 -20.07 -9.90
C ALA A 166 1.33 -20.06 -8.85
N LEU A 167 1.41 -19.15 -7.86
CA LEU A 167 0.38 -18.92 -6.85
C LEU A 167 -0.82 -18.13 -7.40
N PHE A 168 -0.55 -17.11 -8.22
CA PHE A 168 -1.52 -16.19 -8.81
C PHE A 168 -1.44 -16.22 -10.36
N PRO A 169 -1.83 -17.34 -11.00
CA PRO A 169 -1.72 -17.51 -12.45
C PRO A 169 -2.62 -16.55 -13.24
N GLU A 170 -3.60 -15.90 -12.61
CA GLU A 170 -4.42 -14.87 -13.26
C GLU A 170 -3.60 -13.66 -13.76
N TYR A 171 -2.42 -13.40 -13.17
CA TYR A 171 -1.57 -12.26 -13.54
C TYR A 171 -0.42 -12.64 -14.50
N ASP A 172 -0.21 -13.91 -14.84
CA ASP A 172 0.91 -14.34 -15.71
C ASP A 172 0.74 -13.92 -17.19
N ARG A 173 -0.45 -13.41 -17.54
CA ARG A 173 -0.82 -12.84 -18.86
C ARG A 173 -1.02 -11.33 -18.88
N ASP A 174 -0.91 -10.64 -17.74
CA ASP A 174 -1.02 -9.18 -17.69
C ASP A 174 0.07 -8.52 -18.55
N ASP A 175 -0.20 -7.34 -19.11
CA ASP A 175 0.88 -6.47 -19.57
C ASP A 175 1.63 -5.94 -18.33
N ILE A 176 2.86 -6.44 -18.13
CA ILE A 176 3.66 -6.25 -16.92
C ILE A 176 4.56 -5.02 -17.06
N TYR A 177 4.55 -4.19 -16.04
CA TYR A 177 5.42 -3.03 -15.89
C TYR A 177 6.23 -3.18 -14.61
N ILE A 178 7.47 -2.68 -14.61
CA ILE A 178 8.29 -2.62 -13.39
C ILE A 178 8.60 -1.15 -13.11
N ALA A 179 8.16 -0.69 -11.95
CA ALA A 179 8.28 0.67 -11.47
C ALA A 179 9.09 0.72 -10.16
N GLY A 180 9.58 1.90 -9.82
CA GLY A 180 10.30 2.13 -8.58
C GLY A 180 11.13 3.40 -8.63
N GLU A 181 11.87 3.64 -7.54
CA GLU A 181 12.63 4.88 -7.38
C GLU A 181 14.04 4.68 -6.78
N SER A 182 14.84 5.75 -6.80
CA SER A 182 16.13 5.79 -6.09
C SER A 182 17.09 4.69 -6.57
N TYR A 183 17.69 3.90 -5.67
CA TYR A 183 18.54 2.76 -6.02
C TYR A 183 17.82 1.65 -6.82
N ALA A 184 16.49 1.67 -6.95
CA ALA A 184 15.79 0.82 -7.92
C ALA A 184 16.17 1.14 -9.38
N GLY A 185 16.78 2.32 -9.64
CA GLY A 185 17.49 2.62 -10.89
C GLY A 185 18.62 1.63 -11.23
N GLN A 186 19.20 0.96 -10.23
CA GLN A 186 20.08 -0.19 -10.43
C GLN A 186 19.30 -1.51 -10.50
N HIS A 187 18.31 -1.71 -9.62
CA HIS A 187 17.57 -2.99 -9.54
C HIS A 187 16.75 -3.29 -10.81
N ILE A 188 15.95 -2.34 -11.28
CA ILE A 188 14.94 -2.54 -12.34
C ILE A 188 15.58 -2.98 -13.68
N PRO A 189 16.67 -2.37 -14.17
CA PRO A 189 17.33 -2.84 -15.40
C PRO A 189 17.94 -4.25 -15.28
N TYR A 190 18.44 -4.64 -14.11
CA TYR A 190 18.93 -6.00 -13.87
C TYR A 190 17.80 -7.03 -13.85
N ILE A 191 16.69 -6.73 -13.16
CA ILE A 191 15.49 -7.58 -13.13
C ILE A 191 14.92 -7.73 -14.55
N ALA A 192 14.78 -6.62 -15.29
CA ALA A 192 14.31 -6.63 -16.67
C ALA A 192 15.16 -7.51 -17.60
N ARG A 193 16.50 -7.43 -17.48
CA ARG A 193 17.42 -8.30 -18.23
C ARG A 193 17.17 -9.77 -17.95
N LYS A 194 17.09 -10.17 -16.67
CA LYS A 194 16.82 -11.57 -16.27
C LYS A 194 15.45 -12.05 -16.75
N ILE A 195 14.42 -11.19 -16.76
CA ILE A 195 13.09 -11.51 -17.32
C ILE A 195 13.16 -11.75 -18.83
N LEU A 196 13.87 -10.91 -19.58
CA LEU A 196 14.05 -11.09 -21.02
C LEU A 196 14.83 -12.37 -21.33
N ASP A 197 15.86 -12.69 -20.55
CA ASP A 197 16.64 -13.93 -20.73
C ASP A 197 15.84 -15.18 -20.33
N ARG A 198 15.04 -15.13 -19.26
CA ARG A 198 14.02 -16.15 -18.95
C ARG A 198 13.04 -16.32 -20.10
N ASN A 199 12.55 -15.24 -20.70
CA ASN A 199 11.60 -15.28 -21.83
C ASN A 199 12.22 -15.85 -23.12
N LYS A 200 13.55 -15.73 -23.31
CA LYS A 200 14.29 -16.42 -24.38
C LYS A 200 14.39 -17.93 -24.09
N ALA A 201 14.66 -18.31 -22.83
CA ALA A 201 14.79 -19.70 -22.40
C ALA A 201 13.45 -20.47 -22.27
N LYS A 202 12.36 -19.79 -21.93
CA LYS A 202 11.00 -20.33 -21.76
C LYS A 202 10.02 -19.78 -22.82
N PRO A 203 10.24 -20.01 -24.13
CA PRO A 203 9.50 -19.31 -25.19
C PRO A 203 7.99 -19.60 -25.25
N GLY A 204 7.53 -20.71 -24.65
CA GLY A 204 6.11 -21.04 -24.48
C GLY A 204 5.43 -20.43 -23.25
N ASN A 205 6.20 -19.87 -22.30
CA ASN A 205 5.67 -19.14 -21.15
C ASN A 205 6.43 -17.81 -20.93
N LYS A 206 6.24 -16.88 -21.87
CA LYS A 206 6.81 -15.54 -21.82
C LYS A 206 5.93 -14.60 -21.00
N TRP A 207 6.53 -13.90 -20.05
CA TRP A 207 5.89 -12.79 -19.35
C TRP A 207 5.85 -11.55 -20.23
N SER A 208 4.72 -10.85 -20.24
CA SER A 208 4.45 -9.73 -21.14
C SER A 208 5.04 -8.40 -20.61
N LEU A 209 6.36 -8.36 -20.39
CA LEU A 209 7.06 -7.15 -19.93
C LEU A 209 6.92 -6.04 -21.00
N LYS A 210 6.27 -4.94 -20.64
CA LYS A 210 5.93 -3.82 -21.54
C LYS A 210 6.66 -2.52 -21.26
N GLY A 211 6.92 -2.20 -20.00
CA GLY A 211 7.56 -0.93 -19.65
C GLY A 211 8.34 -0.97 -18.34
N LEU A 212 9.41 -0.18 -18.28
CA LEU A 212 10.17 0.13 -17.07
C LEU A 212 9.93 1.60 -16.71
N LEU A 213 9.59 1.90 -15.45
CA LEU A 213 9.44 3.26 -14.93
C LEU A 213 10.44 3.48 -13.79
N ILE A 214 11.30 4.50 -13.89
CA ILE A 214 12.31 4.76 -12.87
C ILE A 214 12.23 6.23 -12.44
N GLY A 215 11.75 6.46 -11.22
CA GLY A 215 11.71 7.78 -10.59
C GLY A 215 13.01 8.11 -9.87
N ASN A 216 13.55 9.30 -10.09
CA ASN A 216 14.71 9.83 -9.34
C ASN A 216 15.82 8.77 -9.15
N GLY A 217 16.15 8.07 -10.24
CA GLY A 217 16.90 6.82 -10.17
C GLY A 217 18.41 7.01 -10.09
N TRP A 218 19.08 6.26 -9.21
CA TRP A 218 20.53 6.08 -9.27
C TRP A 218 20.87 5.06 -10.38
N ILE A 219 21.34 5.52 -11.53
CA ILE A 219 21.52 4.72 -12.75
C ILE A 219 22.95 4.82 -13.29
N SER A 220 23.50 6.04 -13.37
CA SER A 220 24.84 6.34 -13.89
C SER A 220 25.68 7.15 -12.88
N PRO A 221 26.57 6.49 -12.11
CA PRO A 221 27.43 7.17 -11.15
C PRO A 221 28.26 8.30 -11.76
N ILE A 222 28.86 8.08 -12.93
CA ILE A 222 29.74 9.06 -13.59
C ILE A 222 28.99 10.32 -14.05
N ASP A 223 27.72 10.22 -14.45
CA ASP A 223 26.92 11.37 -14.85
C ASP A 223 26.24 12.06 -13.65
N GLN A 224 25.91 11.31 -12.60
CA GLN A 224 25.14 11.81 -11.44
C GLN A 224 26.02 12.40 -10.33
N TYR A 225 27.23 11.88 -10.08
CA TYR A 225 28.18 12.52 -9.14
C TYR A 225 28.64 13.90 -9.65
N ASP A 226 28.98 14.00 -10.94
CA ASP A 226 29.34 15.24 -11.65
C ASP A 226 28.19 16.29 -11.62
N ALA A 227 26.94 15.83 -11.48
CA ALA A 227 25.80 16.72 -11.40
C ALA A 227 25.59 17.38 -10.02
N TYR A 228 26.12 16.81 -8.92
CA TYR A 228 25.90 17.35 -7.57
C TYR A 228 26.34 18.81 -7.44
N LEU A 229 27.58 19.14 -7.80
CA LEU A 229 28.09 20.51 -7.68
C LEU A 229 27.37 21.48 -8.64
N LYS A 230 27.03 21.01 -9.85
CA LYS A 230 26.26 21.79 -10.84
C LYS A 230 24.88 22.16 -10.29
N PHE A 231 24.15 21.18 -9.75
CA PHE A 231 22.84 21.37 -9.15
C PHE A 231 22.90 22.28 -7.92
N ALA A 232 23.86 22.08 -7.03
CA ALA A 232 24.03 22.91 -5.83
C ALA A 232 24.33 24.39 -6.14
N LEU A 233 25.12 24.66 -7.19
CA LEU A 233 25.36 26.01 -7.70
C LEU A 233 24.12 26.60 -8.39
N GLN A 234 23.41 25.81 -9.20
CA GLN A 234 22.20 26.26 -9.92
C GLN A 234 21.02 26.57 -8.98
N LYS A 235 20.85 25.77 -7.91
CA LYS A 235 19.84 25.98 -6.86
C LYS A 235 20.28 26.99 -5.80
N GLY A 236 21.52 27.49 -5.84
CA GLY A 236 22.05 28.45 -4.89
C GLY A 236 22.31 27.90 -3.48
N LEU A 237 22.39 26.58 -3.31
CA LEU A 237 22.70 25.89 -2.05
C LEU A 237 24.14 26.17 -1.62
N VAL A 238 25.03 26.34 -2.60
CA VAL A 238 26.43 26.74 -2.44
C VAL A 238 26.66 27.98 -3.29
N LYS A 239 27.33 29.00 -2.74
CA LYS A 239 27.63 30.24 -3.45
C LYS A 239 28.79 30.02 -4.41
N LYS A 240 28.63 30.43 -5.68
CA LYS A 240 29.73 30.37 -6.66
C LYS A 240 30.97 31.14 -6.16
N ASP A 241 32.15 30.59 -6.44
CA ASP A 241 33.47 31.16 -6.14
C ASP A 241 33.79 31.32 -4.62
N SER A 242 32.95 30.75 -3.74
CA SER A 242 33.20 30.64 -2.29
C SER A 242 34.21 29.54 -1.94
N ASP A 243 34.65 29.47 -0.68
CA ASP A 243 35.62 28.46 -0.25
C ASP A 243 34.99 27.07 -0.11
N GLU A 244 33.70 26.99 0.23
CA GLU A 244 32.91 25.75 0.18
C GLU A 244 32.80 25.23 -1.26
N ALA A 245 32.57 26.11 -2.23
CA ALA A 245 32.54 25.75 -3.64
C ALA A 245 33.89 25.20 -4.14
N LYS A 246 35.02 25.81 -3.71
CA LYS A 246 36.38 25.33 -4.02
C LYS A 246 36.67 23.97 -3.38
N GLN A 247 36.24 23.76 -2.13
CA GLN A 247 36.39 22.48 -1.45
C GLN A 247 35.60 21.37 -2.16
N LEU A 248 34.33 21.63 -2.51
CA LEU A 248 33.51 20.67 -3.25
C LEU A 248 34.04 20.40 -4.66
N GLN A 249 34.57 21.43 -5.35
CA GLN A 249 35.22 21.25 -6.65
C GLN A 249 36.50 20.39 -6.55
N SER A 250 37.25 20.48 -5.45
CA SER A 250 38.41 19.62 -5.21
C SER A 250 38.01 18.15 -5.00
N LEU A 251 36.92 17.90 -4.26
CA LEU A 251 36.38 16.56 -4.05
C LEU A 251 35.79 15.96 -5.33
N ASP A 252 35.01 16.73 -6.09
CA ASP A 252 34.51 16.34 -7.40
C ASP A 252 35.67 16.00 -8.36
N GLN A 253 36.69 16.87 -8.48
CA GLN A 253 37.88 16.57 -9.28
C GLN A 253 38.65 15.32 -8.82
N ASN A 254 38.50 14.86 -7.58
CA ASN A 254 39.03 13.59 -7.12
C ASN A 254 38.12 12.42 -7.52
N CYS A 255 36.81 12.56 -7.31
CA CYS A 255 35.78 11.64 -7.76
C CYS A 255 35.89 11.34 -9.27
N GLN A 256 35.97 12.38 -10.12
CA GLN A 256 36.12 12.21 -11.58
C GLN A 256 37.39 11.45 -11.97
N LYS A 257 38.51 11.63 -11.24
CA LYS A 257 39.75 10.86 -11.47
C LYS A 257 39.55 9.38 -11.12
N MET A 258 38.85 9.07 -10.03
CA MET A 258 38.56 7.69 -9.62
C MET A 258 37.60 6.99 -10.59
N LEU A 259 36.54 7.70 -11.03
CA LEU A 259 35.59 7.23 -12.05
C LEU A 259 36.28 6.91 -13.39
N LEU A 260 37.21 7.77 -13.83
CA LEU A 260 37.96 7.57 -15.08
C LEU A 260 39.08 6.53 -14.96
N ALA A 261 39.71 6.40 -13.79
CA ALA A 261 40.78 5.42 -13.55
C ALA A 261 40.25 3.99 -13.39
N ASN A 262 39.03 3.82 -12.87
CA ASN A 262 38.41 2.51 -12.66
C ASN A 262 36.90 2.55 -12.99
N PRO A 263 36.53 2.69 -14.29
CA PRO A 263 35.13 2.82 -14.70
C PRO A 263 34.37 1.49 -14.62
N GLY A 264 33.08 1.57 -14.25
CA GLY A 264 32.17 0.42 -14.31
C GLY A 264 31.79 -0.22 -12.97
N HIS A 265 31.98 0.49 -11.85
CA HIS A 265 31.40 0.12 -10.54
C HIS A 265 30.18 0.98 -10.21
N VAL A 266 29.30 0.50 -9.32
CA VAL A 266 28.03 1.18 -8.99
C VAL A 266 28.16 2.29 -7.94
N GLY A 267 29.25 2.32 -7.15
CA GLY A 267 29.50 3.34 -6.14
C GLY A 267 30.98 3.49 -5.80
N TYR A 268 31.39 4.71 -5.46
CA TYR A 268 32.78 5.12 -5.23
C TYR A 268 32.85 5.97 -3.97
N LYS A 269 33.65 5.59 -2.96
CA LYS A 269 33.65 6.29 -1.66
C LYS A 269 34.05 7.76 -1.81
N GLU A 270 35.05 8.03 -2.64
CA GLU A 270 35.58 9.37 -2.92
C GLU A 270 34.53 10.30 -3.56
N CYS A 271 33.45 9.72 -4.12
CA CYS A 271 32.32 10.43 -4.69
C CYS A 271 31.16 10.59 -3.69
N GLU A 272 30.88 9.61 -2.82
CA GLU A 272 29.96 9.76 -1.69
C GLU A 272 30.42 10.86 -0.71
N ASP A 273 31.74 11.05 -0.60
CA ASP A 273 32.36 12.13 0.17
C ASP A 273 32.00 13.53 -0.40
N VAL A 274 31.55 13.65 -1.66
CA VAL A 274 31.08 14.93 -2.24
C VAL A 274 29.73 15.34 -1.66
N LEU A 275 28.71 14.47 -1.71
CA LEU A 275 27.37 14.79 -1.22
C LEU A 275 27.36 14.96 0.30
N SER A 276 28.00 14.05 1.04
CA SER A 276 28.08 14.14 2.50
C SER A 276 28.86 15.39 2.96
N THR A 277 29.92 15.80 2.26
CA THR A 277 30.60 17.07 2.53
C THR A 277 29.72 18.27 2.18
N MET A 278 28.94 18.22 1.10
CA MET A 278 28.02 19.30 0.72
C MET A 278 26.93 19.52 1.78
N LEU A 279 26.30 18.45 2.26
CA LEU A 279 25.28 18.53 3.32
C LEU A 279 25.86 19.07 4.64
N LYS A 280 27.12 18.77 4.93
CA LYS A 280 27.87 19.34 6.06
C LYS A 280 28.22 20.82 5.86
N LEU A 281 28.78 21.21 4.73
CA LEU A 281 29.17 22.60 4.42
C LEU A 281 27.96 23.54 4.28
N THR A 282 26.78 22.99 3.96
CA THR A 282 25.51 23.74 3.91
C THR A 282 24.68 23.63 5.19
N SER A 283 25.26 23.07 6.26
CA SER A 283 24.71 23.18 7.61
C SER A 283 25.03 24.54 8.23
N THR A 284 24.07 25.14 8.93
CA THR A 284 24.19 26.52 9.41
C THR A 284 24.62 26.58 10.87
N ASP A 285 25.64 27.41 11.16
CA ASP A 285 26.20 27.73 12.49
C ASP A 285 25.23 28.53 13.41
N SER A 286 23.91 28.38 13.19
CA SER A 286 22.84 29.25 13.71
C SER A 286 22.17 28.70 14.98
N GLY A 287 22.87 27.86 15.74
CA GLY A 287 22.39 27.31 17.02
C GLY A 287 21.40 26.14 16.94
N ILE A 288 21.05 25.69 15.73
CA ILE A 288 20.38 24.40 15.49
C ILE A 288 21.10 23.73 14.32
N ASP A 289 21.86 22.66 14.61
CA ASP A 289 22.63 21.89 13.63
C ASP A 289 21.69 21.29 12.57
N SER A 290 21.56 21.98 11.45
CA SER A 290 20.57 21.67 10.42
C SER A 290 21.13 21.87 9.01
N CYS A 291 20.92 20.86 8.17
CA CYS A 291 21.39 20.73 6.79
C CYS A 291 20.20 20.72 5.83
N TYR A 292 20.46 20.88 4.53
CA TYR A 292 19.42 20.64 3.52
C TYR A 292 18.94 19.18 3.58
N ASN A 293 17.64 18.97 3.33
CA ASN A 293 17.13 17.64 3.06
C ASN A 293 17.61 17.22 1.65
N MET A 294 18.32 16.09 1.55
CA MET A 294 18.87 15.60 0.29
C MET A 294 17.79 15.13 -0.70
N TYR A 295 16.58 14.84 -0.21
CA TYR A 295 15.42 14.45 -1.02
C TYR A 295 14.58 15.65 -1.50
N ASP A 296 14.67 16.81 -0.83
CA ASP A 296 13.98 18.05 -1.22
C ASP A 296 14.74 19.28 -0.70
N VAL A 297 15.47 19.97 -1.57
CA VAL A 297 16.35 21.08 -1.16
C VAL A 297 15.62 22.35 -0.72
N ARG A 298 14.29 22.36 -0.78
CA ARG A 298 13.45 23.41 -0.16
C ARG A 298 13.29 23.19 1.35
N LEU A 299 13.59 21.99 1.84
CA LEU A 299 13.44 21.58 3.23
C LEU A 299 14.79 21.52 3.96
N LYS A 300 14.73 21.57 5.29
CA LYS A 300 15.85 21.38 6.21
C LYS A 300 15.54 20.22 7.16
N ASP A 301 16.58 19.51 7.59
CA ASP A 301 16.54 18.48 8.63
C ASP A 301 17.75 18.66 9.55
N SER A 302 17.68 18.06 10.75
CA SER A 302 18.79 17.89 11.66
C SER A 302 20.02 17.27 11.00
N TYR A 303 21.22 17.75 11.35
CA TYR A 303 22.48 17.09 10.98
C TYR A 303 22.80 15.98 12.00
N PRO A 304 23.29 14.79 11.59
CA PRO A 304 23.66 14.37 10.24
C PRO A 304 22.55 13.68 9.45
N SER A 305 21.29 13.75 9.88
CA SER A 305 20.15 13.07 9.22
C SER A 305 19.89 13.61 7.82
N CYS A 306 19.85 14.94 7.64
CA CYS A 306 19.83 15.62 6.34
C CYS A 306 18.81 15.06 5.32
N GLY A 307 17.67 14.55 5.79
CA GLY A 307 16.65 13.88 4.97
C GLY A 307 16.15 12.57 5.58
N MET A 308 16.94 11.85 6.38
CA MET A 308 16.53 10.54 6.94
C MET A 308 15.41 10.59 7.99
N ASN A 309 14.86 11.77 8.31
CA ASN A 309 13.63 11.94 9.11
C ASN A 309 12.38 12.29 8.26
N TRP A 310 12.52 12.31 6.93
CA TRP A 310 11.48 12.70 5.97
C TRP A 310 11.05 11.49 5.12
N PRO A 311 9.78 11.36 4.72
CA PRO A 311 8.66 12.30 4.92
C PRO A 311 8.11 12.27 6.36
N PRO A 312 7.35 13.31 6.79
CA PRO A 312 6.79 13.37 8.15
C PRO A 312 5.92 12.15 8.53
N ASP A 313 5.30 11.51 7.53
CA ASP A 313 4.41 10.36 7.67
C ASP A 313 5.17 9.07 8.05
N LEU A 314 6.47 8.98 7.76
CA LEU A 314 7.35 7.84 8.04
C LEU A 314 7.26 7.37 9.50
N LYS A 315 7.16 8.30 10.45
CA LYS A 315 7.03 8.00 11.88
C LYS A 315 5.69 7.37 12.23
N ALA A 316 4.61 7.81 11.59
CA ALA A 316 3.28 7.22 11.74
C ALA A 316 3.26 5.82 11.09
N MET A 317 3.81 5.70 9.88
CA MET A 317 3.91 4.43 9.15
C MET A 317 4.75 3.38 9.87
N THR A 318 5.92 3.75 10.39
CA THR A 318 6.75 2.88 11.24
C THR A 318 5.96 2.37 12.45
N SER A 319 5.13 3.23 13.04
CA SER A 319 4.29 2.88 14.20
C SER A 319 3.13 1.96 13.81
N TYR A 320 2.52 2.20 12.64
CA TYR A 320 1.40 1.43 12.09
C TYR A 320 1.84 0.01 11.68
N LEU A 321 2.89 -0.11 10.87
CA LEU A 321 3.40 -1.40 10.38
C LEU A 321 3.96 -2.27 11.51
N ARG A 322 4.44 -1.69 12.61
CA ARG A 322 4.86 -2.46 13.80
C ARG A 322 3.71 -3.01 14.65
N ARG A 323 2.43 -2.76 14.30
CA ARG A 323 1.28 -3.31 15.05
C ARG A 323 1.17 -4.82 14.84
N SER A 324 0.91 -5.55 15.92
CA SER A 324 0.66 -7.00 15.89
C SER A 324 -0.59 -7.36 15.10
N GLU A 325 -1.58 -6.48 15.02
CA GLU A 325 -2.78 -6.63 14.19
C GLU A 325 -2.47 -6.52 12.69
N VAL A 326 -1.70 -5.50 12.30
CA VAL A 326 -1.31 -5.25 10.91
C VAL A 326 -0.42 -6.37 10.40
N THR A 327 0.64 -6.72 11.14
CA THR A 327 1.55 -7.83 10.77
C THR A 327 0.83 -9.18 10.67
N ARG A 328 -0.17 -9.47 11.51
CA ARG A 328 -1.02 -10.67 11.36
C ARG A 328 -1.95 -10.60 10.15
N ALA A 329 -2.54 -9.44 9.86
CA ALA A 329 -3.39 -9.26 8.67
C ALA A 329 -2.61 -9.41 7.35
N LEU A 330 -1.33 -9.03 7.37
CA LEU A 330 -0.38 -9.14 6.25
C LEU A 330 0.38 -10.48 6.21
N HIS A 331 0.02 -11.45 7.05
CA HIS A 331 0.65 -12.78 7.13
C HIS A 331 2.18 -12.77 7.37
N VAL A 332 2.70 -11.71 8.00
CA VAL A 332 4.13 -11.56 8.30
C VAL A 332 4.57 -12.63 9.31
N ASN A 333 5.60 -13.42 8.97
CA ASN A 333 6.13 -14.48 9.83
C ASN A 333 6.58 -13.97 11.22
N GLY A 334 5.73 -14.16 12.23
CA GLY A 334 5.96 -13.70 13.60
C GLY A 334 7.18 -14.31 14.32
N GLN A 335 7.80 -15.38 13.79
CA GLN A 335 9.04 -15.95 14.33
C GLN A 335 10.31 -15.28 13.74
N ARG A 336 10.19 -14.61 12.60
CA ARG A 336 11.28 -13.88 11.92
C ARG A 336 11.07 -12.36 11.91
N ASN A 337 9.94 -11.87 12.45
CA ASN A 337 9.60 -10.46 12.54
C ASN A 337 10.45 -9.73 13.60
N THR A 338 11.47 -9.00 13.15
CA THR A 338 12.29 -8.09 13.98
C THR A 338 11.62 -6.73 14.25
N GLY A 339 10.40 -6.53 13.77
CA GLY A 339 9.73 -5.23 13.64
C GLY A 339 10.12 -4.54 12.33
N TRP A 340 9.13 -4.09 11.56
CA TRP A 340 9.36 -3.40 10.28
C TRP A 340 10.29 -2.20 10.44
N GLN A 341 11.19 -2.00 9.48
CA GLN A 341 12.02 -0.82 9.34
C GLN A 341 12.04 -0.44 7.86
N GLU A 342 11.86 0.85 7.58
CA GLU A 342 12.01 1.48 6.27
C GLU A 342 13.29 1.02 5.57
N CYS A 343 14.45 1.55 5.97
CA CYS A 343 15.75 1.16 5.42
C CYS A 343 16.58 0.29 6.39
N ASN A 344 16.87 -0.97 6.02
CA ASN A 344 17.76 -1.84 6.79
C ASN A 344 19.24 -1.54 6.46
N GLY A 345 19.90 -0.82 7.36
CA GLY A 345 21.33 -0.47 7.23
C GLY A 345 22.29 -1.66 7.14
N ALA A 346 21.93 -2.86 7.60
CA ALA A 346 22.77 -4.06 7.43
C ALA A 346 22.73 -4.57 5.97
N VAL A 347 21.56 -4.53 5.33
CA VAL A 347 21.42 -4.81 3.89
C VAL A 347 22.20 -3.78 3.08
N GLY A 348 22.01 -2.49 3.35
CA GLY A 348 22.76 -1.41 2.69
C GLY A 348 24.28 -1.47 2.93
N ALA A 349 24.73 -2.02 4.06
CA ALA A 349 26.15 -2.27 4.33
C ALA A 349 26.71 -3.47 3.56
N ALA A 350 25.93 -4.55 3.42
CA ALA A 350 26.31 -5.74 2.67
C ALA A 350 26.24 -5.54 1.14
N PHE A 351 25.25 -4.81 0.65
CA PHE A 351 24.99 -4.62 -0.78
C PHE A 351 25.93 -3.57 -1.37
N LYS A 352 27.02 -4.01 -2.02
CA LYS A 352 28.07 -3.11 -2.53
C LYS A 352 28.31 -3.16 -4.03
N ALA A 353 27.68 -4.08 -4.75
CA ALA A 353 27.66 -4.12 -6.22
C ALA A 353 29.06 -3.89 -6.84
N LYS A 354 30.05 -4.64 -6.33
CA LYS A 354 31.48 -4.47 -6.62
C LYS A 354 31.88 -5.03 -7.98
N THR A 355 31.21 -6.07 -8.46
CA THR A 355 31.46 -6.66 -9.79
C THR A 355 30.34 -6.37 -10.79
N SER A 356 29.16 -6.03 -10.29
CA SER A 356 28.04 -5.51 -11.08
C SER A 356 28.38 -4.17 -11.74
N LYS A 357 28.03 -4.01 -13.02
CA LYS A 357 28.14 -2.73 -13.74
C LYS A 357 26.98 -1.79 -13.42
N PRO A 358 27.16 -0.45 -13.49
CA PRO A 358 26.06 0.51 -13.51
C PRO A 358 24.97 0.16 -14.52
N ALA A 359 23.72 0.22 -14.08
CA ALA A 359 22.56 -0.13 -14.89
C ALA A 359 22.40 0.71 -16.18
N ARG A 360 23.02 1.89 -16.27
CA ARG A 360 23.15 2.65 -17.52
C ARG A 360 23.71 1.81 -18.67
N ASP A 361 24.63 0.88 -18.37
CA ASP A 361 25.31 0.04 -19.37
C ASP A 361 24.35 -1.04 -19.93
N LEU A 362 23.18 -1.23 -19.31
CA LEU A 362 22.12 -2.16 -19.74
C LEU A 362 20.98 -1.45 -20.48
N LEU A 363 20.71 -0.17 -20.17
CA LEU A 363 19.60 0.58 -20.75
C LEU A 363 19.58 0.57 -22.30
N PRO A 364 20.69 0.78 -23.04
CA PRO A 364 20.69 0.73 -24.50
C PRO A 364 20.21 -0.58 -25.12
N ASP A 365 20.37 -1.71 -24.43
CA ASP A 365 19.87 -3.02 -24.88
C ASP A 365 18.42 -3.26 -24.44
N LEU A 366 18.04 -2.78 -23.25
CA LEU A 366 16.65 -2.85 -22.78
C LEU A 366 15.71 -2.00 -23.62
N ILE A 367 16.09 -0.78 -24.00
CA ILE A 367 15.27 0.16 -24.79
C ILE A 367 14.96 -0.39 -26.21
N LYS A 368 15.66 -1.44 -26.68
CA LYS A 368 15.33 -2.17 -27.93
C LYS A 368 14.14 -3.12 -27.78
N GLU A 369 13.91 -3.64 -26.58
CA GLU A 369 12.99 -4.75 -26.29
C GLU A 369 11.78 -4.32 -25.44
N VAL A 370 11.95 -3.31 -24.57
CA VAL A 370 10.95 -2.81 -23.61
C VAL A 370 10.96 -1.28 -23.59
N ALA A 371 9.80 -0.64 -23.44
CA ALA A 371 9.72 0.82 -23.29
C ALA A 371 10.30 1.28 -21.95
N VAL A 372 10.95 2.43 -21.91
CA VAL A 372 11.52 2.99 -20.67
C VAL A 372 11.04 4.42 -20.45
N LEU A 373 10.50 4.69 -19.26
CA LEU A 373 10.21 6.03 -18.77
C LEU A 373 11.11 6.33 -17.59
N LEU A 374 11.92 7.39 -17.71
CA LEU A 374 12.66 7.98 -16.60
C LEU A 374 11.90 9.21 -16.12
N PHE A 375 11.70 9.38 -14.82
CA PHE A 375 11.11 10.60 -14.27
C PHE A 375 11.96 11.17 -13.14
N SER A 376 11.86 12.48 -12.92
CA SER A 376 12.66 13.14 -11.88
C SER A 376 11.90 14.31 -11.26
N GLY A 377 11.96 14.44 -9.94
CA GLY A 377 11.61 15.66 -9.23
C GLY A 377 12.67 16.75 -9.38
N ALA A 378 12.25 17.98 -9.71
CA ALA A 378 13.16 19.09 -9.95
C ALA A 378 13.88 19.62 -8.67
N GLU A 379 13.45 19.21 -7.48
CA GLU A 379 13.96 19.68 -6.18
C GLU A 379 14.76 18.62 -5.39
N ASP A 380 14.88 17.40 -5.94
CA ASP A 380 15.76 16.35 -5.42
C ASP A 380 17.24 16.68 -5.65
N LEU A 381 18.10 16.44 -4.65
CA LEU A 381 19.56 16.55 -4.75
C LEU A 381 20.23 15.19 -4.99
N ILE A 382 19.87 14.15 -4.22
CA ILE A 382 20.59 12.87 -4.22
C ILE A 382 20.47 12.12 -5.55
N CYS A 383 19.35 12.23 -6.26
CA CYS A 383 19.22 11.75 -7.64
C CYS A 383 18.70 12.85 -8.57
N ASN A 384 19.28 14.04 -8.43
CA ASN A 384 18.90 15.25 -9.14
C ASN A 384 18.79 15.07 -10.67
N HIS A 385 17.80 15.76 -11.24
CA HIS A 385 17.45 15.73 -12.65
C HIS A 385 18.59 16.10 -13.61
N ILE A 386 19.58 16.90 -13.19
CA ILE A 386 20.71 17.29 -14.06
C ILE A 386 21.57 16.05 -14.38
N GLY A 387 21.78 15.16 -13.40
CA GLY A 387 22.50 13.91 -13.62
C GLY A 387 21.74 12.95 -14.53
N THR A 388 20.42 12.88 -14.40
CA THR A 388 19.55 12.09 -15.30
C THR A 388 19.57 12.63 -16.72
N GLU A 389 19.43 13.94 -16.90
CA GLU A 389 19.52 14.59 -18.22
C GLU A 389 20.91 14.44 -18.86
N GLN A 390 21.97 14.55 -18.07
CA GLN A 390 23.34 14.35 -18.54
C GLN A 390 23.58 12.89 -18.98
N MET A 391 23.14 11.91 -18.17
CA MET A 391 23.19 10.50 -18.54
C MET A 391 22.48 10.24 -19.87
N ILE A 392 21.25 10.74 -20.03
CA ILE A 392 20.50 10.55 -21.28
C ILE A 392 21.24 11.20 -22.45
N SER A 393 21.74 12.42 -22.29
CA SER A 393 22.52 13.14 -23.31
C SER A 393 23.79 12.39 -23.73
N ASN A 394 24.46 11.72 -22.78
CA ASN A 394 25.67 10.94 -23.02
C ASN A 394 25.38 9.54 -23.59
N MET A 395 24.20 8.99 -23.36
CA MET A 395 23.81 7.63 -23.76
C MET A 395 23.54 7.52 -25.27
N GLU A 396 24.00 6.41 -25.85
CA GLU A 396 23.72 6.01 -27.24
C GLU A 396 22.87 4.74 -27.22
N TRP A 397 21.69 4.81 -27.83
CA TRP A 397 20.78 3.68 -28.06
C TRP A 397 20.21 3.80 -29.48
N ASN A 398 19.51 2.79 -29.99
CA ASN A 398 18.68 2.85 -31.22
C ASN A 398 19.18 3.78 -32.36
N GLY A 399 20.47 3.71 -32.71
CA GLY A 399 21.08 4.41 -33.84
C GLY A 399 21.39 5.91 -33.69
N GLY A 400 21.51 6.46 -32.49
CA GLY A 400 21.77 7.91 -32.29
C GLY A 400 21.93 8.32 -30.81
N LYS A 401 22.40 9.54 -30.56
CA LYS A 401 22.86 9.97 -29.21
C LYS A 401 21.89 10.92 -28.49
N GLY A 402 21.57 10.64 -27.23
CA GLY A 402 20.58 11.41 -26.49
C GLY A 402 19.23 11.44 -27.20
N PHE A 403 18.45 12.51 -27.00
CA PHE A 403 17.16 12.67 -27.66
C PHE A 403 17.26 13.01 -29.17
N GLU A 404 18.38 12.73 -29.84
CA GLU A 404 18.51 12.81 -31.29
C GLU A 404 17.52 11.86 -31.98
N VAL A 405 16.86 12.32 -33.04
CA VAL A 405 15.87 11.54 -33.82
C VAL A 405 16.37 11.31 -35.25
N THR A 406 17.05 12.31 -35.81
CA THR A 406 17.84 12.21 -37.05
C THR A 406 19.12 13.05 -36.86
N PRO A 407 20.21 12.80 -37.60
CA PRO A 407 21.50 13.46 -37.36
C PRO A 407 21.40 14.99 -37.25
N GLY A 408 21.71 15.52 -36.07
CA GLY A 408 21.64 16.96 -35.77
C GLY A 408 20.24 17.51 -35.46
N ASN A 409 19.21 16.67 -35.29
CA ASN A 409 17.86 17.06 -34.89
C ASN A 409 17.43 16.28 -33.64
N TRP A 410 17.17 17.01 -32.54
CA TRP A 410 16.70 16.45 -31.27
C TRP A 410 15.19 16.58 -31.11
N ALA A 411 14.57 15.60 -30.45
CA ALA A 411 13.17 15.68 -30.04
C ALA A 411 12.98 16.89 -29.08
N PRO A 412 11.91 17.68 -29.25
CA PRO A 412 11.69 18.88 -28.45
C PRO A 412 11.40 18.52 -26.99
N ARG A 413 11.78 19.42 -26.07
CA ARG A 413 11.23 19.43 -24.70
C ARG A 413 9.83 20.04 -24.77
N ARG A 414 8.82 19.21 -24.57
CA ARG A 414 7.40 19.52 -24.67
C ARG A 414 6.89 20.00 -23.31
N ASN A 415 6.21 21.14 -23.25
CA ASN A 415 5.72 21.71 -21.99
C ASN A 415 4.52 20.91 -21.48
N TRP A 416 4.57 20.44 -20.23
CA TRP A 416 3.51 19.64 -19.61
C TRP A 416 2.69 20.48 -18.64
N THR A 417 1.38 20.56 -18.88
CA THR A 417 0.41 21.16 -17.95
C THR A 417 -0.57 20.13 -17.42
N PHE A 418 -1.07 20.37 -16.22
CA PHE A 418 -1.95 19.48 -15.48
C PHE A 418 -2.90 20.32 -14.61
N GLU A 419 -4.22 20.13 -14.80
CA GLU A 419 -5.29 20.86 -14.13
C GLU A 419 -5.04 22.38 -14.17
N GLY A 420 -4.82 22.90 -15.39
CA GLY A 420 -4.52 24.31 -15.67
C GLY A 420 -3.13 24.82 -15.23
N ASN A 421 -2.35 24.04 -14.49
CA ASN A 421 -1.07 24.44 -13.91
C ASN A 421 0.12 23.88 -14.70
N VAL A 422 1.28 24.55 -14.68
CA VAL A 422 2.53 23.96 -15.20
C VAL A 422 2.96 22.80 -14.29
N ALA A 423 3.14 21.62 -14.89
CA ALA A 423 3.57 20.41 -14.20
C ALA A 423 5.07 20.12 -14.40
N GLY A 424 5.60 20.45 -15.58
CA GLY A 424 7.00 20.22 -15.92
C GLY A 424 7.23 20.14 -17.43
N PHE A 425 8.08 19.22 -17.88
CA PHE A 425 8.26 18.94 -19.31
C PHE A 425 8.39 17.43 -19.59
N TRP A 426 8.04 17.05 -20.82
CA TRP A 426 8.21 15.72 -21.40
C TRP A 426 9.24 15.79 -22.54
N GLN A 427 10.06 14.76 -22.70
CA GLN A 427 10.94 14.61 -23.87
C GLN A 427 11.02 13.12 -24.23
N GLU A 428 10.78 12.76 -25.49
CA GLU A 428 10.66 11.36 -25.91
C GLU A 428 11.37 11.12 -27.24
N ALA A 429 12.12 10.01 -27.33
CA ALA A 429 12.68 9.52 -28.59
C ALA A 429 12.96 8.02 -28.52
N ARG A 430 12.63 7.30 -29.60
CA ARG A 430 13.21 5.98 -29.90
C ARG A 430 13.07 4.98 -28.73
N ASN A 431 11.86 4.91 -28.16
CA ASN A 431 11.43 4.05 -27.05
C ASN A 431 11.95 4.43 -25.64
N LEU A 432 12.53 5.62 -25.49
CA LEU A 432 12.81 6.26 -24.19
C LEU A 432 11.95 7.52 -24.03
N THR A 433 11.32 7.68 -22.86
CA THR A 433 10.60 8.87 -22.42
C THR A 433 11.27 9.43 -21.17
N TYR A 434 11.37 10.75 -21.06
CA TYR A 434 11.81 11.45 -19.85
C TYR A 434 10.79 12.51 -19.41
N VAL A 435 10.49 12.57 -18.12
CA VAL A 435 9.53 13.51 -17.51
C VAL A 435 10.15 14.22 -16.31
N LEU A 436 10.33 15.54 -16.40
CA LEU A 436 10.70 16.38 -15.25
C LEU A 436 9.42 16.86 -14.55
N PHE A 437 9.34 16.72 -13.23
CA PHE A 437 8.27 17.26 -12.38
C PHE A 437 8.76 18.53 -11.67
N HIS A 438 8.26 19.69 -12.06
CA HIS A 438 8.59 20.97 -11.41
C HIS A 438 8.04 21.00 -9.97
N GLY A 439 8.90 21.33 -9.01
CA GLY A 439 8.50 21.43 -7.60
C GLY A 439 8.26 20.10 -6.89
N ALA A 440 8.77 18.97 -7.41
CA ALA A 440 8.74 17.68 -6.75
C ALA A 440 10.11 17.28 -6.16
N SER A 441 10.06 16.54 -5.05
CA SER A 441 11.16 15.90 -4.32
C SER A 441 11.60 14.58 -4.98
N HIS A 442 12.44 13.81 -4.29
CA HIS A 442 12.81 12.44 -4.64
C HIS A 442 11.57 11.55 -4.86
N MET A 443 10.70 11.45 -3.84
CA MET A 443 9.43 10.73 -3.92
C MET A 443 8.36 11.59 -4.62
N VAL A 444 8.44 11.70 -5.95
CA VAL A 444 7.48 12.45 -6.79
C VAL A 444 6.00 12.15 -6.46
N PRO A 445 5.57 10.89 -6.20
CA PRO A 445 4.18 10.57 -5.86
C PRO A 445 3.72 11.10 -4.49
N VAL A 446 4.63 11.46 -3.57
CA VAL A 446 4.27 12.12 -2.30
C VAL A 446 3.79 13.55 -2.58
N ASN A 447 4.48 14.28 -3.46
CA ASN A 447 4.10 15.67 -3.76
C ASN A 447 2.92 15.79 -4.73
N PHE A 448 2.86 14.94 -5.75
CA PHE A 448 1.88 15.04 -6.82
C PHE A 448 1.29 13.69 -7.23
N PRO A 449 0.56 12.98 -6.36
CA PRO A 449 0.02 11.64 -6.65
C PRO A 449 -0.89 11.63 -7.89
N ARG A 450 -1.72 12.68 -8.07
CA ARG A 450 -2.56 12.86 -9.27
C ARG A 450 -1.75 12.97 -10.56
N ARG A 451 -0.58 13.62 -10.53
CA ARG A 451 0.29 13.83 -11.71
C ARG A 451 1.12 12.59 -12.03
N SER A 452 1.63 11.89 -11.01
CA SER A 452 2.39 10.65 -11.21
C SER A 452 1.50 9.55 -11.79
N ARG A 453 0.22 9.50 -11.40
CA ARG A 453 -0.78 8.61 -11.99
C ARG A 453 -1.09 8.94 -13.46
N ASP A 454 -1.33 10.20 -13.83
CA ASP A 454 -1.57 10.55 -15.24
C ASP A 454 -0.36 10.23 -16.13
N MET A 455 0.86 10.42 -15.63
CA MET A 455 2.09 9.94 -16.29
C MET A 455 2.08 8.42 -16.50
N LEU A 456 1.73 7.62 -15.46
CA LEU A 456 1.61 6.17 -15.58
C LEU A 456 0.51 5.79 -16.60
N ASP A 457 -0.69 6.34 -16.46
CA ASP A 457 -1.85 6.02 -17.30
C ASP A 457 -1.55 6.29 -18.78
N ARG A 458 -0.86 7.41 -19.09
CA ARG A 458 -0.34 7.71 -20.44
C ARG A 458 0.68 6.68 -20.92
N PHE A 459 1.71 6.37 -20.11
CA PHE A 459 2.78 5.44 -20.49
C PHE A 459 2.28 3.99 -20.66
N MET A 460 1.30 3.59 -19.85
CA MET A 460 0.63 2.30 -19.97
C MET A 460 -0.37 2.23 -21.15
N GLY A 461 -0.61 3.34 -21.85
CA GLY A 461 -1.61 3.42 -22.91
C GLY A 461 -3.03 3.15 -22.41
N VAL A 462 -3.38 3.68 -21.23
CA VAL A 462 -4.75 3.63 -20.71
C VAL A 462 -5.62 4.56 -21.55
N ASP A 463 -6.78 4.04 -21.95
CA ASP A 463 -7.78 4.73 -22.75
C ASP A 463 -9.14 4.53 -22.09
N ILE A 464 -9.71 5.60 -21.55
CA ILE A 464 -10.98 5.55 -20.82
C ILE A 464 -12.21 5.69 -21.73
N SER A 465 -12.04 5.99 -23.02
CA SER A 465 -13.16 6.25 -23.95
C SER A 465 -14.15 5.08 -24.06
N SER A 466 -13.69 3.86 -23.75
CA SER A 466 -14.47 2.63 -23.71
C SER A 466 -15.21 2.35 -22.39
N ILE A 467 -14.90 3.07 -21.30
CA ILE A 467 -15.45 2.84 -19.95
C ILE A 467 -16.10 4.08 -19.31
N GLY A 468 -15.77 5.28 -19.79
CA GLY A 468 -16.29 6.55 -19.29
C GLY A 468 -15.65 7.06 -17.99
N GLY A 469 -16.02 8.29 -17.63
CA GLY A 469 -15.39 9.10 -16.59
C GLY A 469 -14.95 10.45 -17.15
N GLU A 470 -14.74 11.45 -16.30
CA GLU A 470 -14.30 12.78 -16.71
C GLU A 470 -12.80 12.75 -17.12
N PRO A 471 -12.44 13.07 -18.38
CA PRO A 471 -11.04 13.12 -18.78
C PRO A 471 -10.29 14.23 -18.05
N THR A 472 -9.12 13.92 -17.51
CA THR A 472 -8.30 14.91 -16.79
C THR A 472 -7.73 15.96 -17.76
N ASP A 473 -7.80 17.24 -17.40
CA ASP A 473 -7.18 18.31 -18.19
C ASP A 473 -5.66 18.31 -17.98
N SER A 474 -4.98 17.35 -18.58
CA SER A 474 -3.52 17.34 -18.70
C SER A 474 -3.10 17.28 -20.16
N ARG A 475 -2.06 18.05 -20.49
CA ARG A 475 -1.71 18.42 -21.86
C ARG A 475 -0.21 18.53 -22.05
N ILE A 476 0.24 18.17 -23.24
CA ILE A 476 1.63 18.26 -23.68
C ILE A 476 1.65 19.20 -24.88
N ASP A 477 2.31 20.36 -24.75
CA ASP A 477 2.21 21.52 -25.67
C ASP A 477 0.76 21.99 -25.96
N GLY A 478 -0.17 21.72 -25.04
CA GLY A 478 -1.59 22.05 -25.18
C GLY A 478 -2.46 20.92 -25.75
N GLU A 479 -1.85 19.92 -26.39
CA GLU A 479 -2.51 18.69 -26.87
C GLU A 479 -2.90 17.79 -25.69
N LYS A 480 -4.13 17.27 -25.65
CA LYS A 480 -4.57 16.38 -24.56
C LYS A 480 -3.89 15.01 -24.59
N GLY A 481 -3.62 14.45 -25.77
CA GLY A 481 -3.20 13.05 -25.93
C GLY A 481 -4.37 12.07 -25.76
N LEU A 482 -4.08 10.87 -25.23
CA LEU A 482 -5.10 9.89 -24.85
C LEU A 482 -5.99 10.42 -23.71
N GLU A 483 -7.25 9.98 -23.67
CA GLU A 483 -8.16 10.32 -22.57
C GLU A 483 -7.85 9.44 -21.35
N THR A 484 -7.14 10.03 -20.39
CA THR A 484 -6.85 9.49 -19.06
C THR A 484 -7.79 10.10 -18.01
N THR A 485 -8.03 9.40 -16.89
CA THR A 485 -8.70 10.02 -15.73
C THR A 485 -8.04 9.68 -14.42
N VAL A 486 -7.78 10.73 -13.63
CA VAL A 486 -7.44 10.63 -12.21
C VAL A 486 -8.58 11.16 -11.32
N GLY A 487 -9.75 11.49 -11.90
CA GLY A 487 -10.97 11.86 -11.15
C GLY A 487 -11.71 10.68 -10.52
N GLY A 488 -11.29 9.45 -10.83
CA GLY A 488 -12.04 8.21 -10.59
C GLY A 488 -12.87 7.83 -11.81
N ALA A 489 -12.74 6.59 -12.30
CA ALA A 489 -13.51 6.17 -13.48
C ALA A 489 -14.98 5.94 -13.12
N ALA A 490 -15.89 6.48 -13.94
CA ALA A 490 -17.34 6.43 -13.68
C ALA A 490 -17.95 5.13 -14.21
N ASN A 491 -17.59 3.99 -13.61
CA ASN A 491 -17.93 2.67 -14.11
C ASN A 491 -19.43 2.32 -13.89
N GLN A 492 -20.30 2.87 -14.74
CA GLN A 492 -21.75 2.62 -14.74
C GLN A 492 -22.05 1.11 -14.78
N THR A 493 -21.25 0.36 -15.53
CA THR A 493 -21.28 -1.10 -15.62
C THR A 493 -21.04 -1.81 -14.28
N GLN A 494 -20.11 -1.33 -13.44
CA GLN A 494 -19.92 -1.87 -12.09
C GLN A 494 -21.08 -1.51 -11.16
N GLN A 495 -21.62 -0.28 -11.21
CA GLN A 495 -22.81 0.05 -10.40
C GLN A 495 -24.02 -0.81 -10.80
N GLU A 496 -24.23 -1.07 -12.09
CA GLU A 496 -25.27 -1.99 -12.56
C GLU A 496 -24.98 -3.45 -12.17
N ALA A 497 -23.74 -3.92 -12.37
CA ALA A 497 -23.35 -5.29 -12.02
C ALA A 497 -23.47 -5.53 -10.52
N GLN A 498 -23.05 -4.57 -9.68
CA GLN A 498 -23.20 -4.62 -8.24
C GLN A 498 -24.68 -4.62 -7.82
N LYS A 499 -25.52 -3.75 -8.40
CA LYS A 499 -26.99 -3.80 -8.20
C LYS A 499 -27.59 -5.15 -8.61
N LYS A 500 -27.10 -5.79 -9.67
CA LYS A 500 -27.52 -7.13 -10.12
C LYS A 500 -27.03 -8.23 -9.17
N ILE A 501 -25.79 -8.14 -8.68
CA ILE A 501 -25.18 -9.07 -7.72
C ILE A 501 -25.87 -8.99 -6.36
N ASP A 502 -26.10 -7.79 -5.82
CA ASP A 502 -26.75 -7.63 -4.51
C ASP A 502 -28.24 -7.96 -4.57
N LYS A 503 -28.92 -7.71 -5.69
CA LYS A 503 -30.27 -8.25 -5.96
C LYS A 503 -30.27 -9.78 -6.04
N ALA A 504 -29.22 -10.40 -6.59
CA ALA A 504 -29.08 -11.86 -6.61
C ALA A 504 -28.77 -12.44 -5.21
N LYS A 505 -27.90 -11.81 -4.42
CA LYS A 505 -27.66 -12.15 -3.02
C LYS A 505 -28.95 -12.06 -2.21
N TRP A 506 -29.70 -10.97 -2.35
CA TRP A 506 -30.98 -10.77 -1.64
C TRP A 506 -32.03 -11.81 -2.03
N ALA A 507 -32.15 -12.13 -3.32
CA ALA A 507 -33.04 -13.20 -3.80
C ALA A 507 -32.63 -14.60 -3.29
N ALA A 508 -31.33 -14.87 -3.17
CA ALA A 508 -30.84 -16.10 -2.53
C ALA A 508 -31.14 -16.11 -1.02
N TYR A 509 -31.01 -14.98 -0.34
CA TYR A 509 -31.32 -14.82 1.09
C TYR A 509 -32.82 -15.00 1.39
N GLN A 510 -33.71 -14.47 0.55
CA GLN A 510 -35.15 -14.72 0.66
C GLN A 510 -35.47 -16.22 0.49
N ARG A 511 -34.90 -16.88 -0.53
CA ARG A 511 -35.12 -18.31 -0.76
C ARG A 511 -34.56 -19.19 0.38
N SER A 512 -33.43 -18.84 0.99
CA SER A 512 -32.95 -19.56 2.17
C SER A 512 -33.85 -19.33 3.39
N GLY A 513 -34.38 -18.12 3.56
CA GLY A 513 -35.40 -17.81 4.58
C GLY A 513 -36.68 -18.62 4.43
N GLU A 514 -37.21 -18.76 3.21
CA GLU A 514 -38.38 -19.61 2.91
C GLU A 514 -38.13 -21.08 3.25
N VAL A 515 -36.96 -21.63 2.91
CA VAL A 515 -36.58 -23.01 3.23
C VAL A 515 -36.45 -23.23 4.74
N VAL A 516 -35.82 -22.29 5.47
CA VAL A 516 -35.72 -22.36 6.94
C VAL A 516 -37.11 -22.26 7.59
N LEU A 517 -37.98 -21.36 7.10
CA LEU A 517 -39.35 -21.24 7.59
C LEU A 517 -40.14 -22.53 7.37
N ALA A 518 -40.02 -23.17 6.20
CA ALA A 518 -40.65 -24.45 5.91
C ALA A 518 -40.16 -25.57 6.85
N ILE A 519 -38.86 -25.63 7.14
CA ILE A 519 -38.28 -26.59 8.09
C ILE A 519 -38.83 -26.35 9.51
N VAL A 520 -38.93 -25.10 9.95
CA VAL A 520 -39.50 -24.73 11.26
C VAL A 520 -40.98 -25.11 11.36
N ILE A 521 -41.77 -24.88 10.30
CA ILE A 521 -43.19 -25.26 10.24
C ILE A 521 -43.35 -26.80 10.30
N VAL A 522 -42.52 -27.55 9.57
CA VAL A 522 -42.53 -29.03 9.61
C VAL A 522 -42.13 -29.55 10.99
N ALA A 523 -41.10 -28.96 11.62
CA ALA A 523 -40.68 -29.33 12.97
C ALA A 523 -41.78 -29.03 14.02
N ALA A 524 -42.41 -27.86 13.96
CA ALA A 524 -43.53 -27.49 14.82
C ALA A 524 -44.75 -28.40 14.61
N GLY A 525 -45.07 -28.75 13.35
CA GLY A 525 -46.13 -29.70 13.02
C GLY A 525 -45.86 -31.11 13.56
N ALA A 526 -44.61 -31.60 13.44
CA ALA A 526 -44.19 -32.88 14.01
C ALA A 526 -44.25 -32.88 15.55
N TRP A 527 -43.85 -31.79 16.20
CA TRP A 527 -43.92 -31.61 17.65
C TRP A 527 -45.38 -31.59 18.15
N GLY A 528 -46.25 -30.83 17.48
CA GLY A 528 -47.69 -30.80 17.77
C GLY A 528 -48.35 -32.17 17.59
N PHE A 529 -48.00 -32.90 16.52
CA PHE A 529 -48.46 -34.28 16.31
C PHE A 529 -47.96 -35.24 17.40
N PHE A 530 -46.72 -35.07 17.90
CA PHE A 530 -46.17 -35.87 18.98
C PHE A 530 -46.94 -35.66 20.30
N ILE A 531 -47.20 -34.40 20.68
CA ILE A 531 -48.02 -34.06 21.86
C ILE A 531 -49.44 -34.60 21.72
N TRP A 532 -50.06 -34.45 20.54
CA TRP A 532 -51.40 -34.98 20.26
C TRP A 532 -51.45 -36.52 20.37
N ARG A 533 -50.41 -37.21 19.89
CA ARG A 533 -50.26 -38.67 19.97
C ARG A 533 -50.02 -39.15 21.40
N GLN A 534 -49.28 -38.41 22.23
CA GLN A 534 -49.17 -38.65 23.67
C GLN A 534 -50.52 -38.49 24.38
N ARG A 535 -51.24 -37.38 24.13
CA ARG A 535 -52.58 -37.14 24.72
C ARG A 535 -53.58 -38.24 24.33
N ARG A 536 -53.56 -38.73 23.08
CA ARG A 536 -54.39 -39.89 22.67
C ARG A 536 -54.01 -41.20 23.37
N LYS A 537 -52.74 -41.45 23.69
CA LYS A 537 -52.35 -42.63 24.48
C LYS A 537 -52.79 -42.54 25.94
N GLY A 538 -52.78 -41.35 26.54
CA GLY A 538 -53.27 -41.13 27.91
C GLY A 538 -54.77 -41.34 28.11
N ALA A 539 -55.57 -41.25 27.03
CA ALA A 539 -57.02 -41.44 27.07
C ALA A 539 -57.46 -42.92 27.12
N ALA A 540 -56.57 -43.87 26.83
CA ALA A 540 -56.91 -45.30 26.71
C ALA A 540 -56.83 -46.09 28.03
N TYR A 541 -56.53 -45.43 29.17
CA TYR A 541 -56.27 -46.11 30.46
C TYR A 541 -57.07 -45.51 31.63
N ARG A 542 -58.29 -45.02 31.38
CA ARG A 542 -59.17 -44.44 32.43
C ARG A 542 -60.64 -44.90 32.31
N ALA A 543 -60.84 -46.16 31.94
CA ALA A 543 -62.16 -46.77 31.82
C ALA A 543 -62.12 -48.29 32.12
N LEU A 544 -61.70 -48.70 33.33
CA LEU A 544 -61.85 -50.08 33.84
C LEU A 544 -61.56 -50.22 35.36
N SER A 545 -62.34 -49.54 36.22
CA SER A 545 -62.47 -49.90 37.65
C SER A 545 -63.61 -49.13 38.36
N GLY A 546 -64.77 -49.79 38.55
CA GLY A 546 -65.58 -49.63 39.77
C GLY A 546 -65.11 -50.66 40.81
N GLU A 547 -65.70 -50.80 42.01
CA GLU A 547 -66.81 -50.07 42.66
C GLU A 547 -66.72 -50.27 44.20
N ASP A 548 -67.72 -49.80 44.96
CA ASP A 548 -68.07 -50.18 46.35
C ASP A 548 -67.29 -49.70 47.62
N ASN A 549 -67.87 -48.66 48.24
CA ASN A 549 -68.55 -48.68 49.56
C ASN A 549 -67.86 -48.72 50.97
N THR A 550 -68.40 -47.84 51.83
CA THR A 550 -68.67 -47.95 53.30
C THR A 550 -67.59 -47.84 54.42
N SER A 551 -67.51 -46.61 54.97
CA SER A 551 -67.98 -46.26 56.35
C SER A 551 -67.01 -46.07 57.55
N ARG A 552 -67.34 -45.03 58.35
CA ARG A 552 -67.15 -44.81 59.82
C ARG A 552 -65.75 -44.92 60.48
N GLY A 553 -65.34 -43.81 61.13
CA GLY A 553 -65.05 -43.88 62.58
C GLY A 553 -63.83 -43.14 63.18
N SER A 554 -64.02 -41.87 63.60
CA SER A 554 -63.56 -41.28 64.90
C SER A 554 -62.18 -41.66 65.51
N SER A 555 -61.24 -40.70 65.62
CA SER A 555 -60.94 -39.97 66.90
C SER A 555 -59.50 -39.44 67.10
N ARG A 556 -59.42 -38.28 67.81
CA ARG A 556 -58.32 -37.77 68.68
C ARG A 556 -57.03 -37.16 68.07
N LEU A 557 -56.42 -36.31 68.91
CA LEU A 557 -55.25 -35.43 68.72
C LEU A 557 -54.13 -35.83 69.73
N PRO A 558 -53.02 -35.08 69.92
CA PRO A 558 -51.80 -34.94 69.10
C PRO A 558 -50.55 -35.28 69.99
N PRO A 559 -49.34 -34.67 69.94
CA PRO A 559 -48.56 -33.97 68.89
C PRO A 559 -47.10 -34.55 68.70
N PHE A 560 -46.23 -33.82 67.97
CA PHE A 560 -44.74 -33.93 67.90
C PHE A 560 -44.07 -35.17 67.25
N ARG A 561 -43.43 -34.97 66.07
CA ARG A 561 -41.97 -34.71 65.97
C ARG A 561 -41.48 -34.40 64.53
N ARG A 562 -40.33 -33.71 64.46
CA ARG A 562 -39.39 -33.54 63.31
C ARG A 562 -39.25 -34.87 62.51
N ARG A 563 -39.00 -34.92 61.20
CA ARG A 563 -37.83 -34.36 60.48
C ARG A 563 -37.87 -34.73 58.97
N GLU A 564 -37.41 -33.85 58.09
CA GLU A 564 -36.90 -34.05 56.69
C GLU A 564 -37.55 -35.10 55.75
N GLY A 565 -38.22 -34.61 54.69
CA GLY A 565 -38.11 -35.05 53.29
C GLY A 565 -37.86 -33.78 52.44
N GLU A 566 -37.11 -33.74 51.33
CA GLU A 566 -37.02 -34.66 50.17
C GLU A 566 -38.30 -34.67 49.32
N GLY A 567 -38.18 -34.47 48.00
CA GLY A 567 -39.29 -34.49 47.04
C GLY A 567 -39.45 -33.23 46.16
N ASP A 568 -38.71 -33.24 45.03
CA ASP A 568 -38.94 -32.64 43.69
C ASP A 568 -39.91 -31.48 43.39
N LEU A 569 -39.52 -30.76 42.32
CA LEU A 569 -40.39 -29.90 41.52
C LEU A 569 -41.43 -30.74 40.73
N GLU A 570 -42.63 -30.21 40.52
CA GLU A 570 -43.00 -29.68 39.19
C GLU A 570 -44.38 -28.99 39.16
N ALA A 571 -44.53 -28.12 38.16
CA ALA A 571 -45.75 -27.58 37.53
C ALA A 571 -47.09 -27.55 38.29
N ALA A 572 -47.56 -26.32 38.54
CA ALA A 572 -48.98 -25.96 38.39
C ALA A 572 -49.09 -24.76 37.43
N ALA A 573 -50.00 -24.85 36.44
CA ALA A 573 -50.17 -23.83 35.40
C ALA A 573 -51.25 -22.80 35.77
N PHE A 574 -51.35 -21.74 34.95
CA PHE A 574 -52.39 -20.72 35.03
C PHE A 574 -53.81 -21.31 35.01
N ASP A 575 -54.69 -20.67 35.78
CA ASP A 575 -56.15 -20.78 35.63
C ASP A 575 -56.67 -19.42 35.12
N GLU A 576 -57.48 -19.43 34.07
CA GLU A 576 -58.13 -18.23 33.53
C GLU A 576 -59.63 -18.29 33.79
N THR A 577 -60.13 -17.47 34.71
CA THR A 577 -61.48 -16.89 34.58
C THR A 577 -61.64 -15.62 35.41
N ARG A 578 -61.57 -14.45 34.75
CA ARG A 578 -62.62 -13.42 34.84
C ARG A 578 -62.41 -12.28 33.83
N LEU A 579 -63.43 -12.08 33.01
CA LEU A 579 -63.66 -10.82 32.29
C LEU A 579 -64.19 -9.78 33.29
N ASP A 580 -63.81 -8.52 33.11
CA ASP A 580 -64.74 -7.40 32.83
C ASP A 580 -64.09 -6.03 33.11
N SER A 581 -63.61 -5.36 32.06
CA SER A 581 -63.74 -3.91 31.80
C SER A 581 -62.80 -3.48 30.66
N LEU A 582 -63.32 -2.79 29.65
CA LEU A 582 -62.50 -1.98 28.76
C LEU A 582 -62.48 -0.55 29.29
N HIS A 583 -61.29 0.04 29.41
CA HIS A 583 -61.04 1.43 29.03
C HIS A 583 -59.59 1.58 28.61
N VAL A 584 -59.32 2.52 27.70
CA VAL A 584 -57.98 2.87 27.23
C VAL A 584 -57.69 4.28 27.72
N GLU A 585 -56.64 4.43 28.51
CA GLU A 585 -56.06 5.73 28.88
C GLU A 585 -54.55 5.69 28.61
N SER A 586 -54.02 6.80 28.12
CA SER A 586 -52.59 7.00 27.85
C SER A 586 -52.06 8.09 28.79
N PRO A 587 -50.93 7.89 29.49
CA PRO A 587 -50.27 8.98 30.22
C PRO A 587 -49.50 9.91 29.28
N GLU A 588 -49.66 11.22 29.45
CA GLU A 588 -48.96 12.27 28.69
C GLU A 588 -47.59 12.64 29.28
N ALA A 589 -46.85 13.50 28.58
CA ALA A 589 -45.63 14.16 29.06
C ALA A 589 -45.96 15.48 29.80
N PRO A 590 -45.07 15.99 30.68
CA PRO A 590 -45.28 17.28 31.35
C PRO A 590 -44.89 18.51 30.51
N ASP A 591 -45.55 19.63 30.82
CA ASP A 591 -45.52 20.98 30.25
C ASP A 591 -44.18 21.58 29.76
N GLY A 592 -44.19 22.57 28.84
CA GLY A 592 -45.32 23.15 28.10
C GLY A 592 -45.09 24.57 27.55
N ASN A 593 -46.05 25.05 26.73
CA ASN A 593 -46.28 26.43 26.25
C ASN A 593 -45.19 27.14 25.40
N HIS A 594 -45.50 27.88 24.32
CA HIS A 594 -46.75 28.07 23.57
C HIS A 594 -46.46 28.50 22.10
N TYR A 595 -47.48 28.47 21.23
CA TYR A 595 -47.39 28.66 19.77
C TYR A 595 -47.22 30.13 19.30
N SER A 596 -46.61 30.32 18.13
CA SER A 596 -47.28 30.98 16.99
C SER A 596 -46.63 30.57 15.64
N VAL A 597 -47.26 30.89 14.50
CA VAL A 597 -46.90 30.43 13.14
C VAL A 597 -46.97 31.59 12.13
N GLY A 598 -46.02 31.63 11.18
CA GLY A 598 -46.06 32.47 9.96
C GLY A 598 -45.66 33.95 10.15
N ASP A 599 -45.38 34.71 9.09
CA ASP A 599 -45.00 34.32 7.71
C ASP A 599 -44.35 35.54 6.98
N ASP A 600 -43.66 35.29 5.86
CA ASP A 600 -43.25 36.23 4.79
C ASP A 600 -42.38 37.50 5.04
N SER A 601 -41.68 37.91 3.96
CA SER A 601 -41.16 39.25 3.58
C SER A 601 -39.95 39.94 4.28
N ASP A 602 -38.82 39.92 3.54
CA ASP A 602 -38.10 41.10 2.96
C ASP A 602 -37.25 42.15 3.75
N GLU A 603 -36.32 42.75 2.96
CA GLU A 603 -35.57 44.02 3.06
C GLU A 603 -34.46 44.29 4.13
N GLU A 604 -33.21 44.19 3.63
CA GLU A 604 -32.12 45.21 3.57
C GLU A 604 -31.55 46.04 4.77
N GLU A 605 -30.34 46.57 4.51
CA GLU A 605 -29.58 47.70 5.10
C GLU A 605 -29.15 47.78 6.60
N ALA A 606 -27.85 47.49 6.81
CA ALA A 606 -26.78 48.47 7.10
C ALA A 606 -26.55 49.13 8.51
N GLU A 607 -25.24 49.13 8.85
CA GLU A 607 -24.45 50.18 9.53
C GLU A 607 -24.46 50.50 11.06
N LYS A 608 -23.22 50.67 11.56
CA LYS A 608 -22.72 51.60 12.62
C LYS A 608 -23.16 51.40 14.10
N GLY A 609 -22.16 51.40 15.01
CA GLY A 609 -22.38 51.34 16.47
C GLY A 609 -21.14 51.46 17.37
N ASN A 610 -20.20 52.37 17.06
CA ASN A 610 -18.87 52.46 17.70
C ASN A 610 -18.87 53.14 19.10
N GLY A 611 -18.20 52.56 20.10
CA GLY A 611 -17.88 53.19 21.40
C GLY A 611 -17.83 52.19 22.58
N LYS A 612 -16.74 51.85 23.29
CA LYS A 612 -15.37 52.38 23.57
C LYS A 612 -15.23 53.08 24.93
N LYS A 613 -14.15 52.71 25.66
CA LYS A 613 -13.61 53.14 26.98
C LYS A 613 -13.91 52.17 28.15
N GLY A 614 -12.97 51.97 29.08
CA GLY A 614 -11.58 52.44 29.06
C GLY A 614 -10.78 52.27 30.36
N ASP A 615 -9.48 52.53 30.23
CA ASP A 615 -8.45 52.90 31.23
C ASP A 615 -8.15 51.99 32.45
N GLY A 616 -6.89 51.87 32.90
CA GLY A 616 -5.64 52.34 32.28
C GLY A 616 -4.46 52.60 33.23
N SER A 617 -3.32 53.04 32.65
CA SER A 617 -2.12 53.58 33.31
C SER A 617 -1.25 52.57 34.12
N SER A 618 0.03 52.78 34.43
CA SER A 618 1.13 53.66 33.93
C SER A 618 2.45 53.22 34.62
N ALA A 619 3.68 53.70 34.38
CA ALA A 619 4.28 54.72 33.50
C ALA A 619 5.65 54.18 32.95
N GLY A 620 6.28 54.71 31.88
CA GLY A 620 7.15 55.91 31.87
C GLY A 620 8.58 55.58 32.35
N ARG A 621 9.71 56.02 31.77
CA ARG A 621 10.17 57.05 30.79
C ARG A 621 11.54 56.55 30.21
N ASN A 622 12.25 57.05 29.18
CA ASN A 622 12.15 58.04 28.08
C ASN A 622 13.29 57.66 27.08
N GLY A 623 13.53 58.26 25.90
CA GLY A 623 12.86 59.31 25.11
C GLY A 623 13.81 59.89 24.01
N SER A 624 13.30 60.75 23.11
CA SER A 624 14.02 61.47 22.01
C SER A 624 14.58 60.58 20.87
N SER A 625 14.15 60.62 19.60
CA SER A 625 13.90 61.72 18.62
C SER A 625 15.19 62.36 18.07
N ALA A 626 15.35 62.72 16.78
CA ALA A 626 14.51 62.65 15.56
C ALA A 626 15.42 62.61 14.28
N GLY A 627 15.00 62.43 13.02
CA GLY A 627 13.71 62.06 12.41
C GLY A 627 13.44 62.76 11.04
N ARG A 628 12.74 62.08 10.09
CA ARG A 628 12.10 62.62 8.85
C ARG A 628 13.05 63.13 7.72
N ASN A 629 12.72 63.14 6.42
CA ASN A 629 11.53 62.81 5.58
C ASN A 629 12.04 62.16 4.25
N LEU A 630 11.43 61.14 3.60
CA LEU A 630 10.12 60.99 2.89
C LEU A 630 10.10 61.43 1.40
N ILE A 631 9.69 60.50 0.51
CA ILE A 631 9.28 60.63 -0.93
C ILE A 631 10.31 61.22 -1.93
N THR A 632 10.33 60.93 -3.25
CA THR A 632 9.38 60.26 -4.19
C THR A 632 10.04 59.22 -5.12
N LYS A 633 9.20 58.40 -5.78
CA LYS A 633 9.48 57.60 -6.99
C LYS A 633 9.07 58.38 -8.27
N PRO A 634 9.59 58.02 -9.46
CA PRO A 634 9.01 56.90 -10.25
C PRO A 634 9.64 55.51 -10.01
#